data_AF-A0A8B5XD23-F1
#
_entry.id   AF-A0A8B5XD23-F1
#
_cell.length_a   1.000
_cell.length_b   1.000
_cell.length_c   1.000
_cell.angle_alpha   90.00
_cell.angle_beta   90.00
_cell.angle_gamma   90.00
#
_symmetry.space_group_name_H-M   'P 1'
#
loop_
_entity.id
_entity.type
_entity.pdbx_description
1 polymer ?
#
loop_
_entity_poly.entity_id
_entity_poly.type
_entity_poly.pdbx_seq_one_letter_code
_entity_poly.pdbx_strand_id
1 'polypeptide(L)'
;MGNWASLQAFRPFIDPVRGLPPRQELLSALLIFSEAIIIYVFAGSLLATTDTPHEPLPFLLVLALLWFARMVPHLLSTIRIWDARFQIIMVGSILLSAVVVVKVGAFPGHGWLSAEWIHEAGQSLILRESDASRSVWLLIGLVVLAWWRGRSRSEPSLETAYSLLRYGLIWLAGGAILTLIVGPDAFLITNYLTPALAGFVVACLISVAIARQPEFDHPAAPQNGWVWALILIVPTLVI
;
A
#
# COMPACT_ATOMS: atom_id res chain seq x y z
N MET A 1 29.09 -0.56 33.84
CA MET A 1 29.44 -1.54 32.78
C MET A 1 28.15 -2.14 32.24
N GLY A 2 27.59 -1.55 31.18
CA GLY A 2 26.29 -1.92 30.63
C GLY A 2 26.37 -3.17 29.74
N ASN A 3 25.41 -4.07 29.88
CA ASN A 3 25.29 -5.32 29.15
C ASN A 3 25.11 -5.09 27.64
N TRP A 4 26.21 -5.03 26.89
CA TRP A 4 26.21 -5.01 25.42
C TRP A 4 25.67 -6.31 24.78
N ALA A 5 25.47 -7.36 25.59
CA ALA A 5 24.94 -8.65 25.14
C ALA A 5 23.45 -8.61 24.78
N SER A 6 22.63 -7.74 25.40
CA SER A 6 21.19 -7.64 25.08
C SER A 6 20.93 -6.92 23.75
N LEU A 7 21.82 -6.02 23.33
CA LEU A 7 21.72 -5.34 22.04
C LEU A 7 22.12 -6.23 20.85
N GLN A 8 22.93 -7.27 21.09
CA GLN A 8 23.26 -8.26 20.06
C GLN A 8 22.09 -9.21 19.76
N ALA A 9 21.19 -9.45 20.73
CA ALA A 9 19.97 -10.22 20.52
C ALA A 9 18.94 -9.51 19.61
N PHE A 10 19.05 -8.18 19.47
CA PHE A 10 18.24 -7.38 18.55
C PHE A 10 18.86 -7.20 17.15
N ARG A 11 20.14 -7.52 16.94
CA ARG A 11 20.75 -7.51 15.58
C ARG A 11 19.98 -8.35 14.56
N PRO A 12 19.48 -9.57 14.85
CA PRO A 12 18.68 -10.34 13.88
C PRO A 12 17.31 -9.70 13.56
N PHE A 13 16.85 -8.69 14.30
CA PHE A 13 15.66 -7.90 13.98
C PHE A 13 15.98 -6.66 13.13
N ILE A 14 17.24 -6.21 13.11
CA ILE A 14 17.72 -5.08 12.28
C ILE A 14 18.28 -5.58 10.94
N ASP A 15 18.82 -6.80 10.90
CA ASP A 15 19.34 -7.46 9.69
C ASP A 15 18.31 -8.12 8.72
N PRO A 16 17.00 -8.33 9.01
CA PRO A 16 16.09 -8.97 8.05
C PRO A 16 15.64 -8.03 6.92
N VAL A 17 15.94 -6.73 7.04
CA VAL A 17 15.79 -5.72 5.97
C VAL A 17 16.99 -5.74 5.00
N ARG A 18 18.00 -6.60 5.21
CA ARG A 18 19.15 -6.72 4.30
C ARG A 18 19.00 -7.81 3.23
N GLY A 19 17.81 -8.38 3.09
CA GLY A 19 17.56 -9.53 2.21
C GLY A 19 17.61 -9.21 0.71
N LEU A 20 17.41 -7.94 0.34
CA LEU A 20 17.45 -7.48 -1.04
C LEU A 20 18.54 -6.39 -1.16
N PRO A 21 19.34 -6.38 -2.25
CA PRO A 21 20.19 -5.23 -2.53
C PRO A 21 19.32 -3.96 -2.53
N PRO A 22 19.82 -2.82 -2.01
CA PRO A 22 19.04 -1.59 -1.77
C PRO A 22 18.29 -1.11 -3.03
N ARG A 23 18.84 -1.42 -4.20
CA ARG A 23 18.22 -1.16 -5.50
C ARG A 23 16.97 -2.01 -5.79
N GLN A 24 16.96 -3.29 -5.42
CA GLN A 24 15.77 -4.16 -5.55
C GLN A 24 14.67 -3.75 -4.57
N GLU A 25 15.03 -3.27 -3.38
CA GLU A 25 14.06 -2.69 -2.44
C GLU A 25 13.44 -1.42 -2.99
N LEU A 26 14.26 -0.52 -3.54
CA LEU A 26 13.79 0.71 -4.17
C LEU A 26 12.89 0.41 -5.38
N LEU A 27 13.29 -0.54 -6.23
CA LEU A 27 12.48 -0.97 -7.37
C LEU A 27 11.15 -1.55 -6.89
N SER A 28 11.16 -2.45 -5.89
CA SER A 28 9.94 -2.95 -5.27
C SER A 28 9.09 -1.77 -4.77
N ALA A 29 9.68 -0.83 -4.04
CA ALA A 29 8.94 0.29 -3.47
C ALA A 29 8.24 1.16 -4.52
N LEU A 30 8.92 1.46 -5.63
CA LEU A 30 8.33 2.20 -6.73
C LEU A 30 7.21 1.43 -7.42
N LEU A 31 7.36 0.11 -7.61
CA LEU A 31 6.30 -0.73 -8.16
C LEU A 31 5.07 -0.76 -7.24
N ILE A 32 5.27 -0.84 -5.91
CA ILE A 32 4.20 -0.76 -4.91
C ILE A 32 3.52 0.60 -4.97
N PHE A 33 4.29 1.67 -5.07
CA PHE A 33 3.78 3.03 -5.15
C PHE A 33 2.93 3.25 -6.41
N SER A 34 3.42 2.84 -7.58
CA SER A 34 2.66 2.90 -8.84
C SER A 34 1.37 2.09 -8.76
N GLU A 35 1.41 0.89 -8.18
CA GLU A 35 0.22 0.07 -7.97
C GLU A 35 -0.76 0.69 -6.97
N ALA A 36 -0.24 1.31 -5.90
CA ALA A 36 -1.04 2.03 -4.93
C ALA A 36 -1.79 3.19 -5.57
N ILE A 37 -1.17 3.90 -6.51
CA ILE A 37 -1.83 4.96 -7.27
C ILE A 37 -3.01 4.42 -8.09
N ILE A 38 -2.82 3.31 -8.80
CA ILE A 38 -3.92 2.69 -9.58
C ILE A 38 -5.07 2.36 -8.64
N ILE A 39 -4.79 1.65 -7.55
CA ILE A 39 -5.80 1.23 -6.58
C ILE A 39 -6.46 2.45 -5.93
N TYR A 40 -5.70 3.49 -5.64
CA TYR A 40 -6.20 4.75 -5.07
C TYR A 40 -7.21 5.44 -5.98
N VAL A 41 -6.97 5.50 -7.29
CA VAL A 41 -7.92 6.10 -8.26
C VAL A 41 -9.23 5.30 -8.31
N PHE A 42 -9.16 3.97 -8.32
CA PHE A 42 -10.37 3.13 -8.25
C PHE A 42 -11.07 3.23 -6.90
N ALA A 43 -10.31 3.22 -5.81
CA ALA A 43 -10.85 3.33 -4.46
C ALA A 43 -11.56 4.68 -4.27
N GLY A 44 -10.96 5.78 -4.73
CA GLY A 44 -11.56 7.11 -4.64
C GLY A 44 -12.88 7.23 -5.39
N SER A 45 -13.02 6.56 -6.54
CA SER A 45 -14.27 6.56 -7.32
C SER A 45 -15.33 5.60 -6.79
N LEU A 46 -14.94 4.45 -6.22
CA LEU A 46 -15.87 3.45 -5.69
C LEU A 46 -16.28 3.69 -4.22
N LEU A 47 -15.47 4.41 -3.44
CA LEU A 47 -15.68 4.67 -2.02
C LEU A 47 -16.01 6.15 -1.74
N ALA A 48 -16.69 6.82 -2.67
CA ALA A 48 -17.21 8.17 -2.45
C ALA A 48 -18.05 8.22 -1.16
N THR A 49 -17.86 9.24 -0.34
CA THR A 49 -18.56 9.32 0.95
C THR A 49 -19.97 9.85 0.82
N THR A 50 -20.82 9.56 1.80
CA THR A 50 -22.20 10.07 1.86
C THR A 50 -22.25 11.57 2.17
N ASP A 51 -21.33 12.06 3.01
CA ASP A 51 -21.35 13.43 3.55
C ASP A 51 -20.50 14.42 2.74
N THR A 52 -19.38 13.96 2.20
CA THR A 52 -18.47 14.70 1.31
C THR A 52 -18.20 13.86 0.06
N PRO A 53 -19.11 13.87 -0.94
CA PRO A 53 -19.09 12.93 -2.06
C PRO A 53 -17.80 12.90 -2.91
N HIS A 54 -16.85 13.78 -2.62
CA HIS A 54 -15.64 14.02 -3.40
C HIS A 54 -14.36 13.92 -2.54
N GLU A 55 -14.43 13.44 -1.29
CA GLU A 55 -13.24 13.22 -0.46
C GLU A 55 -12.75 11.78 -0.62
N PRO A 56 -11.65 11.53 -1.34
CA PRO A 56 -11.15 10.18 -1.53
C PRO A 56 -10.54 9.61 -0.26
N LEU A 57 -10.41 8.28 -0.23
CA LEU A 57 -9.69 7.57 0.83
C LEU A 57 -8.25 8.08 0.93
N PRO A 58 -7.65 8.31 2.11
CA PRO A 58 -6.28 8.82 2.20
C PRO A 58 -5.27 7.95 1.43
N PHE A 59 -4.47 8.56 0.53
CA PHE A 59 -3.50 7.81 -0.29
C PHE A 59 -2.52 7.02 0.56
N LEU A 60 -2.03 7.63 1.65
CA LEU A 60 -1.11 6.98 2.58
C LEU A 60 -1.69 5.71 3.21
N LEU A 61 -3.01 5.63 3.39
CA LEU A 61 -3.66 4.42 3.88
C LEU A 61 -3.56 3.27 2.87
N VAL A 62 -3.81 3.55 1.58
CA VAL A 62 -3.70 2.56 0.49
C VAL A 62 -2.24 2.10 0.33
N LEU A 63 -1.31 3.05 0.32
CA LEU A 63 0.12 2.76 0.22
C LEU A 63 0.60 1.93 1.41
N ALA A 64 0.27 2.33 2.64
CA ALA A 64 0.65 1.61 3.85
C ALA A 64 0.05 0.20 3.88
N LEU A 65 -1.20 0.02 3.44
CA LEU A 65 -1.86 -1.27 3.35
C LEU A 65 -1.12 -2.21 2.37
N LEU A 66 -0.81 -1.76 1.17
CA LEU A 66 -0.09 -2.55 0.15
C LEU A 66 1.36 -2.83 0.56
N TRP A 67 2.00 -1.90 1.26
CA TRP A 67 3.32 -2.08 1.82
C TRP A 67 3.30 -3.15 2.92
N PHE A 68 2.38 -3.02 3.87
CA PHE A 68 2.22 -3.95 4.98
C PHE A 68 1.91 -5.37 4.50
N ALA A 69 0.98 -5.50 3.53
CA ALA A 69 0.62 -6.77 2.91
C ALA A 69 1.81 -7.45 2.19
N ARG A 70 2.79 -6.69 1.70
CA ARG A 70 4.04 -7.22 1.12
C ARG A 70 5.06 -7.60 2.19
N MET A 71 5.20 -6.77 3.22
CA MET A 71 6.23 -6.90 4.25
C MET A 71 5.96 -8.07 5.19
N VAL A 72 4.71 -8.25 5.65
CA VAL A 72 4.41 -9.30 6.64
C VAL A 72 4.77 -10.71 6.15
N PRO A 73 4.31 -11.18 4.97
CA PRO A 73 4.69 -12.50 4.48
C PRO A 73 6.20 -12.63 4.26
N HIS A 74 6.82 -11.55 3.78
CA HIS A 74 8.25 -11.52 3.51
C HIS A 74 9.07 -11.68 4.80
N LEU A 75 8.79 -10.87 5.82
CA LEU A 75 9.46 -10.95 7.13
C LEU A 75 9.27 -12.32 7.77
N LEU A 76 8.06 -12.89 7.73
CA LEU A 76 7.80 -14.22 8.26
C LEU A 76 8.61 -15.31 7.54
N SER A 77 8.73 -15.22 6.22
CA SER A 77 9.55 -16.15 5.42
C SER A 77 11.05 -16.01 5.72
N THR A 78 11.54 -14.78 5.88
CA THR A 78 12.94 -14.49 6.22
C THR A 78 13.32 -15.01 7.62
N ILE A 79 12.41 -14.90 8.60
CA ILE A 79 12.60 -15.42 9.96
C ILE A 79 12.39 -16.96 10.00
N ARG A 80 12.04 -17.58 8.87
CA ARG A 80 11.80 -19.03 8.71
C ARG A 80 10.71 -19.56 9.65
N ILE A 81 9.65 -18.79 9.86
CA ILE A 81 8.46 -19.25 10.59
C ILE A 81 7.58 -20.00 9.59
N TRP A 82 7.53 -21.33 9.66
CA TRP A 82 6.76 -22.16 8.72
C TRP A 82 5.61 -22.95 9.36
N ASP A 83 5.49 -22.88 10.70
CA ASP A 83 4.48 -23.63 11.46
C ASP A 83 3.14 -22.88 11.58
N ALA A 84 2.23 -23.39 12.42
CA ALA A 84 0.95 -22.75 12.76
C ALA A 84 1.08 -21.26 13.13
N ARG A 85 2.24 -20.84 13.68
CA ARG A 85 2.56 -19.44 13.99
C ARG A 85 2.51 -18.54 12.75
N PHE A 86 2.95 -19.03 11.59
CA PHE A 86 2.86 -18.29 10.32
C PHE A 86 1.41 -17.93 10.00
N GLN A 87 0.52 -18.92 10.08
CA GLN A 87 -0.91 -18.73 9.78
C GLN A 87 -1.57 -17.78 10.79
N ILE A 88 -1.27 -17.93 12.08
CA ILE A 88 -1.81 -17.06 13.13
C ILE A 88 -1.38 -15.60 12.91
N ILE A 89 -0.10 -15.34 12.62
CA ILE A 89 0.39 -13.98 12.39
C ILE A 89 -0.18 -13.40 11.10
N MET A 90 -0.31 -14.19 10.04
CA MET A 90 -0.93 -13.78 8.79
C MET A 90 -2.38 -13.37 8.99
N VAL A 91 -3.19 -14.23 9.61
CA VAL A 91 -4.60 -13.94 9.90
C VAL A 91 -4.72 -12.72 10.80
N GLY A 92 -3.94 -12.64 11.88
CA GLY A 92 -3.93 -11.49 12.78
C GLY A 92 -3.58 -10.18 12.06
N SER A 93 -2.62 -10.21 11.14
CA SER A 93 -2.22 -9.04 10.35
C SER A 93 -3.28 -8.61 9.36
N ILE A 94 -3.98 -9.56 8.73
CA ILE A 94 -5.13 -9.27 7.84
C ILE A 94 -6.25 -8.61 8.64
N LEU A 95 -6.62 -9.19 9.79
CA LEU A 95 -7.66 -8.65 10.65
C LEU A 95 -7.30 -7.25 11.18
N LEU A 96 -6.05 -7.05 11.60
CA LEU A 96 -5.56 -5.74 12.02
C LEU A 96 -5.64 -4.72 10.87
N SER A 97 -5.25 -5.11 9.66
CA SER A 97 -5.36 -4.25 8.47
C SER A 97 -6.82 -3.87 8.22
N ALA A 98 -7.74 -4.84 8.30
CA ALA A 98 -9.17 -4.60 8.13
C ALA A 98 -9.71 -3.63 9.18
N VAL A 99 -9.36 -3.83 10.46
CA VAL A 99 -9.74 -2.93 11.56
C VAL A 99 -9.26 -1.50 11.29
N VAL A 100 -7.98 -1.32 10.94
CA VAL A 100 -7.41 0.00 10.68
C VAL A 100 -8.05 0.66 9.47
N VAL A 101 -8.21 -0.06 8.36
CA VAL A 101 -8.79 0.48 7.12
C VAL A 101 -10.27 0.83 7.30
N VAL A 102 -11.05 -0.02 7.98
CA VAL A 102 -12.46 0.26 8.29
C VAL A 102 -12.57 1.46 9.22
N LYS A 103 -11.76 1.53 10.29
CA LYS A 103 -11.81 2.64 11.24
C LYS A 103 -11.47 3.97 10.59
N VAL A 104 -10.38 4.02 9.81
CA VAL A 104 -9.92 5.26 9.17
C VAL A 104 -10.80 5.62 7.98
N GLY A 105 -11.25 4.62 7.22
CA GLY A 105 -12.04 4.82 6.00
C GLY A 105 -13.51 5.13 6.27
N ALA A 106 -14.20 4.35 7.11
CA ALA A 106 -15.65 4.48 7.32
C ALA A 106 -16.03 5.30 8.55
N PHE A 107 -15.15 5.43 9.55
CA PHE A 107 -15.48 6.08 10.83
C PHE A 107 -14.42 7.09 11.29
N PRO A 108 -13.96 8.04 10.45
CA PRO A 108 -12.84 8.93 10.80
C PRO A 108 -13.11 9.79 12.04
N GLY A 109 -14.36 10.22 12.28
CA GLY A 109 -14.73 11.09 13.40
C GLY A 109 -14.86 10.40 14.77
N HIS A 110 -14.96 9.07 14.82
CA HIS A 110 -15.11 8.34 16.07
C HIS A 110 -13.76 8.16 16.79
N GLY A 111 -13.76 8.15 18.12
CA GLY A 111 -12.55 7.83 18.90
C GLY A 111 -12.12 6.36 18.71
N TRP A 112 -10.81 6.07 18.69
CA TRP A 112 -10.32 4.69 18.52
C TRP A 112 -10.79 3.73 19.62
N LEU A 113 -10.97 4.25 20.84
CA LEU A 113 -11.38 3.48 22.00
C LEU A 113 -12.90 3.51 22.24
N SER A 114 -13.68 4.20 21.41
CA SER A 114 -15.14 4.17 21.56
C SER A 114 -15.70 2.84 21.06
N ALA A 115 -16.67 2.28 21.77
CA ALA A 115 -17.36 1.05 21.33
C ALA A 115 -18.33 1.33 20.17
N GLU A 116 -18.71 2.59 19.96
CA GLU A 116 -19.68 3.03 18.95
C GLU A 116 -19.26 2.63 17.54
N TRP A 117 -18.03 2.95 17.12
CA TRP A 117 -17.60 2.60 15.75
C TRP A 117 -17.53 1.08 15.52
N ILE A 118 -17.27 0.30 16.57
CA ILE A 118 -17.27 -1.17 16.49
C ILE A 118 -18.71 -1.66 16.31
N HIS A 119 -19.65 -1.08 17.05
CA HIS A 119 -21.06 -1.39 16.92
C HIS A 119 -21.56 -1.06 15.52
N GLU A 120 -21.30 0.15 15.02
CA GLU A 120 -21.68 0.62 13.69
C GLU A 120 -21.03 -0.21 12.57
N ALA A 121 -19.74 -0.55 12.71
CA ALA A 121 -19.07 -1.46 11.78
C ALA A 121 -19.77 -2.83 11.75
N GLY A 122 -20.19 -3.35 12.91
CA GLY A 122 -20.96 -4.58 13.03
C GLY A 122 -22.32 -4.50 12.33
N GLN A 123 -23.04 -3.39 12.49
CA GLN A 123 -24.31 -3.15 11.80
C GLN A 123 -24.14 -3.09 10.28
N SER A 124 -23.12 -2.37 9.80
CA SER A 124 -22.79 -2.27 8.37
C SER A 124 -22.46 -3.63 7.74
N LEU A 125 -21.75 -4.50 8.49
CA LEU A 125 -21.40 -5.85 8.04
C LEU A 125 -22.63 -6.74 7.81
N ILE A 126 -23.68 -6.57 8.61
CA ILE A 126 -24.96 -7.29 8.45
C ILE A 126 -25.94 -6.55 7.54
N LEU A 127 -25.45 -5.59 6.74
CA LEU A 127 -26.23 -4.78 5.79
C LEU A 127 -27.39 -4.01 6.45
N ARG A 128 -27.22 -3.64 7.73
CA ARG A 128 -28.12 -2.71 8.40
C ARG A 128 -27.66 -1.27 8.16
N GLU A 129 -28.60 -0.35 8.29
CA GLU A 129 -28.35 1.08 8.30
C GLU A 129 -27.32 1.40 9.40
N SER A 130 -26.31 2.20 9.08
CA SER A 130 -25.16 2.48 9.94
C SER A 130 -24.61 3.86 9.61
N ASP A 131 -23.98 4.52 10.57
CA ASP A 131 -23.35 5.84 10.39
C ASP A 131 -21.99 5.78 9.66
N ALA A 132 -21.80 4.76 8.81
CA ALA A 132 -20.58 4.57 8.04
C ALA A 132 -20.51 5.58 6.88
N SER A 133 -19.46 6.40 6.85
CA SER A 133 -19.27 7.38 5.76
C SER A 133 -18.93 6.72 4.42
N ARG A 134 -18.42 5.49 4.46
CA ARG A 134 -18.02 4.68 3.30
C ARG A 134 -18.46 3.23 3.49
N SER A 135 -18.70 2.52 2.39
CA SER A 135 -19.06 1.10 2.44
C SER A 135 -17.97 0.24 3.10
N VAL A 136 -18.30 -0.36 4.25
CA VAL A 136 -17.41 -1.26 4.99
C VAL A 136 -17.04 -2.48 4.15
N TRP A 137 -17.98 -3.00 3.34
CA TRP A 137 -17.73 -4.13 2.44
C TRP A 137 -16.69 -3.83 1.37
N LEU A 138 -16.74 -2.64 0.76
CA LEU A 138 -15.74 -2.23 -0.23
C LEU A 138 -14.36 -2.01 0.41
N LEU A 139 -14.31 -1.49 1.65
CA LEU A 139 -13.05 -1.38 2.41
C LEU A 139 -12.45 -2.76 2.74
N ILE A 140 -13.29 -3.74 3.10
CA ILE A 140 -12.84 -5.13 3.29
C ILE A 140 -12.36 -5.72 1.97
N GLY A 141 -13.07 -5.46 0.86
CA GLY A 141 -12.64 -5.84 -0.48
C GLY A 141 -11.27 -5.27 -0.84
N LEU A 142 -11.00 -4.02 -0.50
CA LEU A 142 -9.70 -3.36 -0.67
C LEU A 142 -8.60 -4.07 0.14
N VAL A 143 -8.89 -4.48 1.38
CA VAL A 143 -7.95 -5.25 2.22
C VAL A 143 -7.66 -6.61 1.60
N VAL A 144 -8.69 -7.35 1.18
CA VAL A 144 -8.52 -8.64 0.50
C VAL A 144 -7.69 -8.50 -0.77
N LEU A 145 -8.00 -7.48 -1.59
CA LEU A 145 -7.24 -7.16 -2.80
C LEU A 145 -5.77 -6.87 -2.47
N ALA A 146 -5.50 -6.02 -1.48
CA ALA A 146 -4.13 -5.66 -1.10
C ALA A 146 -3.33 -6.86 -0.61
N TRP A 147 -3.93 -7.74 0.19
CA TRP A 147 -3.30 -8.98 0.66
C TRP A 147 -3.10 -10.00 -0.45
N TRP A 148 -4.07 -10.14 -1.35
CA TRP A 148 -3.92 -10.99 -2.54
C TRP A 148 -2.79 -10.50 -3.43
N ARG A 149 -2.68 -9.18 -3.66
CA ARG A 149 -1.59 -8.57 -4.42
C ARG A 149 -0.24 -8.67 -3.70
N GLY A 150 -0.20 -8.46 -2.40
CA GLY A 150 0.99 -8.67 -1.57
C GLY A 150 1.59 -10.07 -1.74
N ARG A 151 0.74 -11.09 -1.87
CA ARG A 151 1.14 -12.50 -2.08
C ARG A 151 1.44 -12.86 -3.54
N SER A 152 0.73 -12.27 -4.50
CA SER A 152 0.82 -12.61 -5.94
C SER A 152 1.82 -11.74 -6.72
N ARG A 153 2.61 -10.91 -6.03
CA ARG A 153 3.61 -10.06 -6.68
C ARG A 153 4.77 -10.90 -7.21
N SER A 154 5.06 -10.70 -8.48
CA SER A 154 6.28 -11.17 -9.12
C SER A 154 7.50 -10.48 -8.52
N GLU A 155 8.66 -11.10 -8.70
CA GLU A 155 9.94 -10.49 -8.31
C GLU A 155 10.16 -9.16 -9.05
N PRO A 156 10.79 -8.17 -8.40
CA PRO A 156 11.08 -6.89 -9.03
C PRO A 156 12.10 -7.12 -10.15
N SER A 157 11.68 -6.89 -11.38
CA SER A 157 12.51 -7.09 -12.58
C SER A 157 12.18 -6.03 -13.64
N LEU A 158 13.03 -5.94 -14.68
CA LEU A 158 12.78 -5.08 -15.83
C LEU A 158 11.46 -5.43 -16.53
N GLU A 159 11.16 -6.72 -16.66
CA GLU A 159 9.90 -7.21 -17.24
C GLU A 159 8.70 -6.78 -16.39
N THR A 160 8.77 -6.92 -15.07
CA THR A 160 7.71 -6.48 -14.15
C THR A 160 7.47 -4.97 -14.26
N ALA A 161 8.53 -4.16 -14.37
CA ALA A 161 8.41 -2.71 -14.54
C ALA A 161 7.73 -2.33 -15.88
N TYR A 162 8.09 -2.99 -16.99
CA TYR A 162 7.42 -2.77 -18.27
C TYR A 162 5.97 -3.25 -18.28
N SER A 163 5.72 -4.42 -17.69
CA SER A 163 4.37 -4.97 -17.56
C SER A 163 3.48 -4.03 -16.77
N LEU A 164 3.96 -3.51 -15.63
CA LEU A 164 3.24 -2.53 -14.83
C LEU A 164 3.01 -1.22 -15.58
N LEU A 165 4.00 -0.71 -16.31
CA LEU A 165 3.80 0.49 -17.13
C LEU A 165 2.71 0.27 -18.20
N ARG A 166 2.76 -0.85 -18.93
CA ARG A 166 1.83 -1.14 -20.03
C ARG A 166 0.41 -1.40 -19.53
N TYR A 167 0.25 -2.34 -18.62
CA TYR A 167 -1.07 -2.72 -18.12
C TYR A 167 -1.59 -1.72 -17.09
N GLY A 168 -0.70 -1.14 -16.29
CA GLY A 168 -1.06 -0.12 -15.32
C GLY A 168 -1.58 1.15 -15.97
N LEU A 169 -1.04 1.56 -17.14
CA LEU A 169 -1.61 2.68 -17.90
C LEU A 169 -3.07 2.40 -18.34
N ILE A 170 -3.36 1.17 -18.78
CA ILE A 170 -4.72 0.75 -19.16
C ILE A 170 -5.65 0.82 -17.95
N TRP A 171 -5.23 0.28 -16.81
CA TRP A 171 -6.01 0.34 -15.57
C TRP A 171 -6.21 1.77 -15.08
N LEU A 172 -5.17 2.60 -15.12
CA LEU A 172 -5.22 3.98 -14.67
C LEU A 172 -6.13 4.83 -15.58
N ALA A 173 -6.08 4.60 -16.89
CA ALA A 173 -7.02 5.21 -17.83
C ALA A 173 -8.47 4.77 -17.53
N GLY A 174 -8.69 3.48 -17.25
CA GLY A 174 -9.99 2.97 -16.82
C GLY A 174 -10.49 3.63 -15.53
N GLY A 175 -9.63 3.76 -14.52
CA GLY A 175 -9.93 4.44 -13.26
C GLY A 175 -10.20 5.93 -13.44
N ALA A 176 -9.47 6.59 -14.36
CA ALA A 176 -9.71 7.98 -14.72
C ALA A 176 -11.07 8.18 -15.39
N ILE A 177 -11.42 7.31 -16.35
CA ILE A 177 -12.75 7.32 -16.99
C ILE A 177 -13.84 7.09 -15.94
N LEU A 178 -13.66 6.11 -15.05
CA LEU A 178 -14.62 5.85 -13.97
C LEU A 178 -14.79 7.07 -13.07
N THR A 179 -13.69 7.74 -12.69
CA THR A 179 -13.73 8.96 -11.88
C THR A 179 -14.52 10.07 -12.58
N LEU A 180 -14.29 10.27 -13.88
CA LEU A 180 -15.00 11.26 -14.68
C LEU A 180 -16.50 10.94 -14.84
N ILE A 181 -16.87 9.66 -14.87
CA ILE A 181 -18.28 9.22 -14.91
C ILE A 181 -18.97 9.47 -13.56
N VAL A 182 -18.29 9.17 -12.45
CA VAL A 182 -18.85 9.28 -11.10
C VAL A 182 -19.00 10.75 -10.66
N GLY A 183 -18.06 11.62 -11.03
CA GLY A 183 -18.11 13.04 -10.66
C GLY A 183 -17.16 13.89 -11.49
N PRO A 184 -17.65 14.75 -12.40
CA PRO A 184 -16.81 15.54 -13.31
C PRO A 184 -16.23 16.81 -12.65
N ASP A 185 -16.15 16.88 -11.33
CA ASP A 185 -15.73 18.09 -10.63
C ASP A 185 -14.29 18.49 -10.97
N ALA A 186 -14.09 19.76 -11.36
CA ALA A 186 -12.77 20.30 -11.68
C ALA A 186 -11.78 20.17 -10.51
N PHE A 187 -12.29 20.22 -9.27
CA PHE A 187 -11.52 19.97 -8.07
C PHE A 187 -11.01 18.52 -8.02
N LEU A 188 -11.85 17.54 -8.37
CA LEU A 188 -11.47 16.13 -8.38
C LEU A 188 -10.34 15.84 -9.38
N ILE A 189 -10.49 16.40 -10.58
CA ILE A 189 -9.54 16.23 -11.68
C ILE A 189 -8.19 16.86 -11.32
N THR A 190 -8.20 18.08 -10.79
CA THR A 190 -6.98 18.85 -10.54
C THR A 190 -6.20 18.34 -9.34
N ASN A 191 -6.89 18.05 -8.22
CA ASN A 191 -6.22 17.76 -6.95
C ASN A 191 -6.02 16.26 -6.70
N TYR A 192 -6.67 15.37 -7.45
CA TYR A 192 -6.52 13.93 -7.24
C TYR A 192 -6.08 13.19 -8.50
N LEU A 193 -6.79 13.39 -9.62
CA LEU A 193 -6.50 12.63 -10.84
C LEU A 193 -5.15 13.03 -11.47
N THR A 194 -4.90 14.34 -11.60
CA THR A 194 -3.67 14.88 -12.20
C THR A 194 -2.41 14.45 -11.45
N PRO A 195 -2.30 14.63 -10.11
CA PRO A 195 -1.12 14.18 -9.38
C PRO A 195 -0.98 12.65 -9.38
N ALA A 196 -2.08 11.89 -9.35
CA ALA A 196 -2.04 10.44 -9.49
C ALA A 196 -1.45 10.00 -10.83
N LEU A 197 -1.93 10.57 -11.94
CA LEU A 197 -1.40 10.29 -13.28
C LEU A 197 0.09 10.62 -13.40
N ALA A 198 0.49 11.81 -12.95
CA ALA A 198 1.88 12.24 -12.96
C ALA A 198 2.76 11.32 -12.09
N GLY A 199 2.32 11.04 -10.86
CA GLY A 199 3.01 10.17 -9.91
C GLY A 199 3.22 8.76 -10.44
N PHE A 200 2.20 8.18 -11.10
CA PHE A 200 2.29 6.85 -11.71
C PHE A 200 3.32 6.82 -12.82
N VAL A 201 3.26 7.78 -13.76
CA VAL A 201 4.19 7.83 -14.90
C VAL A 201 5.62 8.01 -14.41
N VAL A 202 5.85 8.96 -13.49
CA VAL A 202 7.17 9.21 -12.91
C VAL A 202 7.71 7.97 -12.21
N ALA A 203 6.92 7.35 -11.33
CA ALA A 203 7.35 6.16 -10.59
C ALA A 203 7.64 4.97 -11.51
N CYS A 204 6.85 4.75 -12.56
CA CYS A 204 7.11 3.71 -13.55
C CYS A 204 8.37 3.99 -14.39
N LEU A 205 8.60 5.24 -14.82
CA LEU A 205 9.80 5.60 -15.58
C LEU A 205 11.07 5.46 -14.73
N ILE A 206 11.03 5.88 -13.45
CA ILE A 206 12.13 5.67 -12.51
C ILE A 206 12.36 4.17 -12.30
N SER A 207 11.29 3.38 -12.16
CA SER A 207 11.39 1.91 -12.03
C SER A 207 12.11 1.28 -13.23
N VAL A 208 11.74 1.67 -14.46
CA VAL A 208 12.37 1.19 -15.69
C VAL A 208 13.84 1.63 -15.78
N ALA A 209 14.13 2.90 -15.46
CA ALA A 209 15.49 3.42 -15.45
C ALA A 209 16.38 2.67 -14.45
N ILE A 210 15.86 2.45 -13.23
CA ILE A 210 16.54 1.66 -12.21
C ILE A 210 16.70 0.22 -12.68
N ALA A 211 15.71 -0.42 -13.28
CA ALA A 211 15.82 -1.82 -13.70
C ALA A 211 16.78 -2.04 -14.88
N ARG A 212 17.03 -1.02 -15.71
CA ARG A 212 17.91 -1.11 -16.90
C ARG A 212 19.41 -1.07 -16.61
N GLN A 213 19.86 -0.66 -15.42
CA GLN A 213 21.30 -0.54 -15.20
C GLN A 213 22.00 -1.91 -15.14
N PRO A 214 23.18 -2.07 -15.76
CA PRO A 214 23.84 -3.37 -15.99
C PRO A 214 24.22 -4.13 -14.72
N GLU A 215 24.33 -3.44 -13.57
CA GLU A 215 24.61 -4.05 -12.27
C GLU A 215 23.40 -4.80 -11.66
N PHE A 216 22.26 -4.89 -12.36
CA PHE A 216 21.11 -5.66 -11.84
C PHE A 216 21.39 -7.17 -11.83
N ASP A 217 22.26 -7.62 -12.74
CA ASP A 217 22.62 -9.03 -12.90
C ASP A 217 23.76 -9.47 -11.96
N HIS A 218 24.39 -8.56 -11.22
CA HIS A 218 25.52 -8.84 -10.32
C HIS A 218 25.32 -8.23 -8.92
N PRO A 219 25.09 -9.05 -7.87
CA PRO A 219 24.85 -8.57 -6.52
C PRO A 219 26.16 -8.09 -5.87
N ALA A 220 26.54 -6.84 -6.09
CA ALA A 220 27.69 -6.22 -5.43
C ALA A 220 27.25 -5.35 -4.24
N ALA A 221 27.62 -5.83 -3.04
CA ALA A 221 27.78 -5.16 -1.74
C ALA A 221 26.64 -4.29 -1.13
N PRO A 222 26.43 -4.35 0.21
CA PRO A 222 25.33 -3.66 0.87
C PRO A 222 25.64 -2.16 1.07
N GLN A 223 24.95 -1.29 0.35
CA GLN A 223 24.99 0.17 0.59
C GLN A 223 23.68 0.64 1.26
N ASN A 224 23.78 0.86 2.57
CA ASN A 224 22.91 1.65 3.45
C ASN A 224 21.54 2.15 2.88
N GLY A 225 20.50 1.34 3.07
CA GLY A 225 19.13 1.62 2.60
C GLY A 225 18.39 2.81 3.24
N TRP A 226 18.90 3.42 4.30
CA TRP A 226 18.24 4.53 5.01
C TRP A 226 18.30 5.87 4.26
N VAL A 227 19.24 6.06 3.33
CA VAL A 227 19.35 7.29 2.53
C VAL A 227 18.24 7.38 1.46
N TRP A 228 17.63 6.26 1.07
CA TRP A 228 16.61 6.21 0.01
C TRP A 228 15.18 6.36 0.54
N ALA A 229 14.94 6.07 1.82
CA ALA A 229 13.68 6.42 2.49
C ALA A 229 13.42 7.94 2.46
N LEU A 230 14.47 8.76 2.42
CA LEU A 230 14.39 10.22 2.24
C LEU A 230 13.99 10.64 0.81
N ILE A 231 14.26 9.82 -0.21
CA ILE A 231 13.90 10.12 -1.61
C ILE A 231 12.44 9.74 -1.90
N LEU A 232 11.87 8.77 -1.19
CA LEU A 232 10.43 8.45 -1.23
C LEU A 232 9.55 9.55 -0.61
N ILE A 233 10.10 10.41 0.26
CA ILE A 233 9.39 11.55 0.85
C ILE A 233 9.15 12.67 -0.18
N VAL A 234 10.04 12.81 -1.18
CA VAL A 234 9.97 13.89 -2.17
C VAL A 234 8.74 13.81 -3.08
N PRO A 235 8.35 12.64 -3.66
CA PRO A 235 7.12 12.54 -4.43
C PRO A 235 5.85 12.52 -3.58
N THR A 236 5.91 12.16 -2.29
CA THR A 236 4.74 12.24 -1.38
C THR A 236 4.44 13.65 -0.87
N LEU A 237 5.36 14.61 -1.03
CA LEU A 237 5.14 16.03 -0.69
C LEU A 237 4.47 16.82 -1.83
N VAL A 238 4.25 16.19 -2.99
CA VAL A 238 3.64 16.81 -4.18
C VAL A 238 2.18 16.33 -4.38
N ILE A 239 1.72 15.35 -3.59
CA ILE A 239 0.33 14.87 -3.53
C ILE A 239 -0.27 15.34 -2.21
#